data_AF-A0A889XL85-F1
#
_entry.id   AF-A0A889XL85-F1
#
_cell.length_a   1.000
_cell.length_b   1.000
_cell.length_c   1.000
_cell.angle_alpha   90.00
_cell.angle_beta   90.00
_cell.angle_gamma   90.00
#
_symmetry.space_group_name_H-M   'P 1'
#
loop_
_entity.id
_entity.type
_entity.pdbx_description
1 polymer ?
#
loop_
_entity_poly.entity_id
_entity_poly.type
_entity_poly.pdbx_seq_one_letter_code
_entity_poly.pdbx_strand_id
1 'polypeptide(L)'
;MKTSTVLFVVVSLAFVTAKPNGGQYTSKYDNINLDDVLGNQRLLVPYIKCVLEQGKCSPEGRELRCKYQLKMSYRLNRVKIKSKYLRKCA
;
A
#
# COMPACT_ATOMS: atom_id res chain seq x y z
N MET A 1 -45.52 -4.35 -13.68
CA MET A 1 -44.66 -5.56 -13.70
C MET A 1 -43.41 -5.37 -14.56
N LYS A 2 -43.51 -4.91 -15.81
CA LYS A 2 -42.36 -4.72 -16.73
C LYS A 2 -41.32 -3.67 -16.27
N THR A 3 -41.76 -2.63 -15.56
CA THR A 3 -40.88 -1.57 -15.03
C THR A 3 -40.06 -2.02 -13.82
N SER A 4 -40.63 -2.91 -12.99
CA SER A 4 -39.96 -3.45 -11.81
C SER A 4 -38.89 -4.48 -12.20
N THR A 5 -39.12 -5.28 -13.24
CA THR A 5 -38.11 -6.20 -13.80
C THR A 5 -36.93 -5.44 -14.41
N VAL A 6 -37.17 -4.29 -15.07
CA VAL A 6 -36.09 -3.45 -15.62
C VAL A 6 -35.23 -2.84 -14.51
N LEU A 7 -35.85 -2.39 -13.41
CA LEU A 7 -35.12 -1.83 -12.26
C LEU A 7 -34.14 -2.84 -11.65
N PHE A 8 -34.57 -4.10 -11.46
CA PHE A 8 -33.72 -5.15 -10.90
C PHE A 8 -32.55 -5.55 -11.82
N VAL A 9 -32.75 -5.52 -13.14
CA VAL A 9 -31.69 -5.81 -14.12
C VAL A 9 -30.64 -4.69 -14.16
N VAL A 10 -31.06 -3.43 -14.06
CA VAL A 10 -30.13 -2.29 -14.04
C VAL A 10 -29.29 -2.29 -12.75
N VAL A 11 -29.90 -2.61 -11.60
CA VAL A 11 -29.19 -2.69 -10.31
C VAL A 11 -28.15 -3.81 -10.32
N SER A 12 -28.49 -4.99 -10.85
CA SER A 12 -27.57 -6.13 -10.91
C SER A 12 -26.37 -5.88 -11.86
N LEU A 13 -26.58 -5.18 -12.98
CA LEU A 13 -25.48 -4.80 -13.88
C LEU A 13 -24.47 -3.85 -13.22
N ALA A 14 -24.95 -2.90 -12.41
CA ALA A 14 -24.08 -1.93 -11.73
C ALA A 14 -23.14 -2.57 -10.69
N PHE A 15 -23.57 -3.66 -10.05
CA PHE A 15 -22.73 -4.41 -9.10
C PHE A 15 -21.59 -5.18 -9.78
N VAL A 16 -21.78 -5.65 -11.02
CA VAL A 16 -20.75 -6.40 -11.76
C VAL A 16 -19.56 -5.50 -12.16
N THR A 17 -19.83 -4.22 -12.46
CA THR A 17 -18.79 -3.25 -12.80
C THR A 17 -18.02 -2.72 -11.60
N ALA A 18 -18.50 -2.96 -10.37
CA ALA A 18 -17.86 -2.54 -9.14
C ALA A 18 -16.73 -3.49 -8.67
N LYS A 19 -16.10 -4.24 -9.59
CA LYS A 19 -14.92 -5.03 -9.25
C LYS A 19 -13.82 -4.04 -8.82
N PRO A 20 -13.34 -4.07 -7.56
CA PRO A 20 -12.18 -3.29 -7.21
C PRO A 20 -11.04 -3.77 -8.11
N ASN A 21 -10.44 -2.85 -8.85
CA ASN A 21 -9.15 -3.06 -9.51
C ASN A 21 -8.15 -3.31 -8.38
N GLY A 22 -8.11 -4.56 -7.91
CA GLY A 22 -7.22 -5.05 -6.89
C GLY A 22 -5.83 -4.88 -7.44
N GLY A 23 -5.20 -3.75 -7.11
CA GLY A 23 -3.79 -3.53 -7.32
C GLY A 23 -3.08 -4.63 -6.54
N GLN A 24 -2.79 -5.72 -7.24
CA GLN A 24 -2.03 -6.83 -6.71
C GLN A 24 -0.77 -6.22 -6.12
N TYR A 25 -0.51 -6.52 -4.85
CA TYR A 25 0.76 -6.14 -4.24
C TYR A 25 1.85 -6.72 -5.15
N THR A 26 2.66 -5.82 -5.71
CA THR A 26 3.72 -6.14 -6.66
C THR A 26 4.57 -7.31 -6.15
N SER A 27 4.76 -8.35 -6.97
CA SER A 27 5.57 -9.56 -6.66
C SER A 27 7.05 -9.30 -6.37
N LYS A 28 7.46 -8.03 -6.35
CA LYS A 28 8.81 -7.56 -6.02
C LYS A 28 9.26 -8.01 -4.63
N TYR A 29 8.35 -8.16 -3.68
CA TYR A 29 8.66 -8.57 -2.31
C TYR A 29 8.45 -10.07 -2.03
N ASP A 30 8.05 -10.87 -3.02
CA ASP A 30 7.81 -12.32 -2.85
C ASP A 30 9.11 -13.12 -2.63
N ASN A 31 10.27 -12.54 -2.95
CA ASN A 31 11.58 -13.17 -2.76
C ASN A 31 12.18 -12.91 -1.37
N ILE A 32 11.54 -12.12 -0.51
CA ILE A 32 12.03 -11.83 0.84
C ILE A 32 11.23 -12.69 1.81
N ASN A 33 11.89 -13.65 2.46
CA ASN A 33 11.27 -14.44 3.52
C ASN A 33 10.93 -13.54 4.72
N LEU A 34 9.66 -13.15 4.82
CA LEU A 34 9.16 -12.34 5.93
C LEU A 34 9.30 -13.07 7.27
N ASP A 35 9.14 -14.39 7.27
CA ASP A 35 9.29 -15.22 8.47
C ASP A 35 10.72 -15.16 9.03
N ASP A 36 11.73 -15.19 8.15
CA ASP A 36 13.13 -15.04 8.56
C ASP A 36 13.43 -13.63 9.08
N VAL A 37 12.87 -12.60 8.45
CA VAL A 37 13.06 -11.20 8.87
C VAL A 37 12.36 -10.92 10.21
N LEU A 38 11.18 -11.49 10.43
CA LEU A 38 10.43 -11.36 11.68
C LEU A 38 11.04 -12.22 12.80
N GLY A 39 11.61 -13.37 12.47
CA GLY A 39 12.31 -14.26 13.41
C GLY A 39 13.67 -13.72 13.86
N ASN A 40 14.36 -12.93 13.03
CA ASN A 40 15.66 -12.35 13.36
C ASN A 40 15.58 -10.87 13.76
N GLN A 41 15.69 -10.58 15.07
CA GLN A 41 15.72 -9.19 15.58
C GLN A 41 16.83 -8.33 14.94
N ARG A 42 17.97 -8.92 14.58
CA ARG A 42 19.07 -8.20 13.92
C ARG A 42 18.69 -7.65 12.55
N LEU A 43 17.77 -8.32 11.85
CA LEU A 43 17.23 -7.89 10.56
C LEU A 43 16.02 -6.97 10.76
N LEU A 44 15.15 -7.26 11.72
CA LEU A 44 13.94 -6.49 11.98
C LEU A 44 14.22 -5.05 12.46
N VAL A 45 15.17 -4.87 13.38
CA VAL A 45 15.51 -3.56 13.97
C VAL A 45 15.87 -2.50 12.92
N PRO A 46 16.74 -2.77 11.93
CA PRO A 46 17.03 -1.79 10.88
C PRO A 46 15.83 -1.51 9.96
N TYR A 47 14.95 -2.47 9.70
CA TYR A 47 13.70 -2.23 8.95
C TYR A 47 12.76 -1.26 9.70
N ILE A 48 12.57 -1.47 11.01
CA ILE A 48 11.74 -0.59 11.85
C ILE A 48 12.36 0.81 11.94
N LYS A 49 13.67 0.90 12.20
CA LYS A 49 14.39 2.18 12.26
C LYS A 49 14.33 2.93 10.94
N CYS A 50 14.33 2.23 9.81
CA CYS A 50 14.14 2.86 8.51
C CYS A 50 12.77 3.54 8.42
N VAL A 51 11.68 2.82 8.71
CA VAL A 51 10.30 3.35 8.64
C VAL A 51 10.13 4.58 9.54
N LEU A 52 10.81 4.60 10.69
CA LEU A 52 10.81 5.70 11.65
C LEU A 52 11.77 6.86 11.29
N GLU A 53 12.53 6.77 10.19
CA GLU A 53 13.58 7.72 9.79
C GLU A 53 14.74 7.87 10.80
N GLN A 54 14.95 6.88 11.67
CA GLN A 54 15.94 6.94 12.76
C GLN A 54 17.22 6.12 12.46
N GLY A 55 17.42 5.68 11.22
CA GLY A 55 18.57 4.85 10.89
C GLY A 55 18.78 4.57 9.40
N LYS A 56 19.78 3.73 9.12
CA LYS A 56 20.13 3.26 7.78
C LYS A 56 18.98 2.42 7.22
N CYS A 57 18.68 2.60 5.94
CA CYS A 57 17.60 1.88 5.26
C CYS A 57 18.12 1.10 4.06
N SER A 58 17.72 -0.17 3.96
CA SER A 58 17.95 -0.98 2.76
C SER A 58 17.17 -0.41 1.57
N PRO A 59 17.57 -0.69 0.33
CA PRO A 59 16.80 -0.30 -0.86
C PRO A 59 15.34 -0.77 -0.78
N GLU A 60 15.12 -2.03 -0.38
CA GLU A 60 13.78 -2.61 -0.16
C GLU A 60 13.00 -1.89 0.95
N GLY A 61 13.65 -1.61 2.09
CA GLY A 61 13.04 -0.89 3.20
C GLY A 61 12.64 0.53 2.82
N ARG A 62 13.36 1.16 1.89
CA ARG A 62 13.10 2.52 1.42
C ARG A 62 11.83 2.55 0.58
N GLU A 63 11.71 1.62 -0.37
CA GLU A 63 10.50 1.48 -1.16
C GLU A 63 9.27 1.13 -0.30
N LEU A 64 9.40 0.19 0.64
CA LEU A 64 8.34 -0.15 1.59
C LEU A 64 7.90 1.08 2.38
N ARG A 65 8.85 1.78 3.00
CA ARG A 65 8.63 3.00 3.75
C ARG A 65 7.85 4.01 2.90
N CYS A 66 8.26 4.23 1.66
CA CYS A 66 7.60 5.13 0.74
C CYS A 66 6.18 4.68 0.41
N LYS A 67 5.96 3.41 0.13
CA LYS A 67 4.63 2.87 -0.18
C LYS A 67 3.67 2.98 1.00
N TYR A 68 4.13 2.67 2.21
CA TYR A 68 3.33 2.75 3.44
C TYR A 68 3.07 4.19 3.88
N GLN A 69 4.07 5.08 3.84
CA GLN A 69 3.87 6.49 4.22
C GLN A 69 3.09 7.28 3.16
N LEU A 70 3.17 6.91 1.89
CA LEU A 70 2.27 7.44 0.87
C LEU A 70 0.83 7.01 1.15
N LYS A 71 0.57 5.72 1.43
CA LYS A 71 -0.76 5.22 1.81
C LYS A 71 -1.31 5.89 3.09
N MET A 72 -0.49 6.09 4.10
CA MET A 72 -0.86 6.78 5.35
C MET A 72 -1.24 8.25 5.09
N SER A 73 -0.61 8.89 4.11
CA SER A 73 -0.85 10.29 3.74
C SER A 73 -2.16 10.52 2.99
N TYR A 74 -2.78 9.52 2.35
CA TYR A 74 -4.08 9.71 1.67
C TYR A 74 -5.24 9.96 2.66
N ARG A 75 -5.06 9.69 3.96
CA ARG A 75 -6.07 9.92 4.99
C ARG A 75 -5.91 11.25 5.73
N LEU A 76 -4.74 11.89 5.67
CA LEU A 76 -4.49 13.21 6.24
C LEU A 76 -4.03 14.15 5.13
N ASN A 77 -4.93 15.04 4.70
CA ASN A 77 -4.78 15.99 3.60
C ASN A 77 -3.65 17.04 3.86
N ARG A 78 -2.37 16.61 3.87
CA ARG A 78 -1.17 17.47 4.02
C ARG A 78 -0.25 17.34 2.82
N VAL A 79 -0.56 18.10 1.76
CA VAL A 79 0.18 18.16 0.49
C VAL A 79 1.68 18.46 0.66
N LYS A 80 2.07 19.28 1.67
CA LYS A 80 3.48 19.61 1.96
C LYS A 80 4.33 18.41 2.42
N ILE A 81 3.73 17.43 3.10
CA ILE A 81 4.46 16.25 3.56
C ILE A 81 4.76 15.32 2.40
N LYS A 82 3.81 15.14 1.47
CA LYS A 82 3.94 14.25 0.31
C LYS A 82 5.10 14.62 -0.61
N SER A 83 5.31 15.91 -0.89
CA SER A 83 6.46 16.39 -1.70
C SER A 83 7.82 16.20 -1.01
N LYS A 84 7.89 16.40 0.32
CA LYS A 84 9.11 16.13 1.09
C LYS A 84 9.39 14.62 1.20
N TYR A 85 8.33 13.82 1.26
CA TYR A 85 8.42 12.36 1.29
C TYR A 85 8.82 11.77 -0.06
N LEU A 86 8.18 12.18 -1.16
CA LEU A 86 8.52 11.72 -2.51
C LEU A 86 10.00 11.94 -2.84
N ARG A 87 10.57 13.08 -2.41
CA ARG A 87 12.00 13.37 -2.60
C ARG A 87 12.94 12.50 -1.76
N LYS A 88 12.49 11.98 -0.62
CA LYS A 88 13.24 11.01 0.19
C LYS A 88 13.07 9.56 -0.31
N CYS A 89 12.13 9.38 -1.22
CA CYS A 89 11.75 8.10 -1.82
C CYS A 89 12.31 7.89 -3.23
N ALA A 90 12.80 8.96 -3.85
CA ALA A 90 13.50 8.94 -5.13
C ALA A 90 14.99 8.63 -4.94
#